data_AF-A0A1S3J132-F1
#
_entry.id   AF-A0A1S3J132-F1
#
_cell.length_a   1.000
_cell.length_b   1.000
_cell.length_c   1.000
_cell.angle_alpha   90.00
_cell.angle_beta   90.00
_cell.angle_gamma   90.00
#
_symmetry.space_group_name_H-M   'P 1'
#
loop_
_entity.id
_entity.type
_entity.pdbx_description
1 polymer ?
#
loop_
_entity_poly.entity_id
_entity_poly.type
_entity_poly.pdbx_seq_one_letter_code
_entity_poly.pdbx_strand_id
1 'polypeptide(L)'
;MTKPLTLWANAPYKSQIIIRAEEIQSNNEMINLSFKAEKLDKKDFLGKSDPFLEISRLGRDNQWQPVHRTEVRKNTLNPTWKPFKLNLNTLCFNQPKLQIKIDCYDHDDDGSHDLIGGFTTTLTELLKAETSQKR
;
A
#
# COMPACT_ATOMS: atom_id res chain seq x y z
N MET A 1 -6.99 -3.51 -8.32
CA MET A 1 -5.90 -4.38 -8.83
C MET A 1 -5.38 -5.31 -7.75
N THR A 2 -4.64 -6.35 -8.15
CA THR A 2 -3.86 -7.22 -7.25
C THR A 2 -2.38 -7.09 -7.60
N LYS A 3 -1.50 -6.95 -6.60
CA LYS A 3 -0.04 -6.89 -6.75
C LYS A 3 0.61 -7.89 -5.78
N PRO A 4 1.62 -8.66 -6.21
CA PRO A 4 2.42 -9.47 -5.28
C PRO A 4 3.23 -8.56 -4.36
N LEU A 5 3.52 -9.04 -3.15
CA LEU A 5 4.56 -8.44 -2.32
C LEU A 5 5.91 -9.06 -2.68
N THR A 6 6.90 -8.21 -2.91
CA THR A 6 8.28 -8.64 -3.14
C THR A 6 9.19 -7.97 -2.12
N LEU A 7 10.04 -8.76 -1.48
CA LEU A 7 11.29 -8.22 -0.95
C LEU A 7 12.19 -7.92 -2.15
N TRP A 8 12.88 -6.78 -2.15
CA TRP A 8 13.61 -6.22 -3.29
C TRP A 8 14.85 -7.02 -3.74
N ALA A 9 14.89 -8.32 -3.42
CA ALA A 9 15.63 -9.34 -4.13
C ALA A 9 14.87 -10.68 -4.03
N ASN A 10 14.65 -11.31 -5.19
CA ASN A 10 14.19 -12.69 -5.40
C ASN A 10 12.70 -13.02 -5.20
N ALA A 11 12.09 -13.41 -6.34
CA ALA A 11 10.83 -14.14 -6.54
C ALA A 11 9.55 -13.56 -5.89
N PRO A 12 8.40 -13.60 -6.59
CA PRO A 12 7.12 -13.24 -5.97
C PRO A 12 6.84 -14.22 -4.83
N TYR A 13 6.73 -13.70 -3.61
CA TYR A 13 6.22 -14.47 -2.48
C TYR A 13 4.76 -14.83 -2.74
N LYS A 14 4.23 -15.85 -2.03
CA LYS A 14 2.81 -16.21 -2.13
C LYS A 14 1.88 -15.12 -1.58
N SER A 15 2.45 -14.12 -0.91
CA SER A 15 1.79 -12.96 -0.34
C SER A 15 1.36 -11.96 -1.43
N GLN A 16 0.12 -11.49 -1.34
CA GLN A 16 -0.45 -10.54 -2.30
C GLN A 16 -1.20 -9.43 -1.58
N ILE A 17 -1.14 -8.22 -2.13
CA ILE A 17 -1.97 -7.09 -1.75
C ILE A 17 -2.99 -6.82 -2.86
N ILE A 18 -4.24 -6.70 -2.44
CA ILE A 18 -5.35 -6.29 -3.28
C ILE A 18 -5.69 -4.85 -2.92
N ILE A 19 -5.69 -4.00 -3.94
CA ILE A 19 -5.90 -2.56 -3.83
C ILE A 19 -7.15 -2.20 -4.62
N ARG A 20 -8.01 -1.39 -4.02
CA ARG A 20 -9.07 -0.70 -4.76
C ARG A 20 -8.90 0.80 -4.55
N ALA A 21 -9.02 1.53 -5.65
CA ALA A 21 -8.89 2.96 -5.69
C ALA A 21 -10.11 3.51 -6.43
N GLU A 22 -10.75 4.52 -5.86
CA GLU A 22 -11.95 5.16 -6.41
C GLU A 22 -11.78 6.67 -6.34
N GLU A 23 -11.90 7.36 -7.47
CA GLU A 23 -11.89 8.82 -7.52
C GLU A 23 -13.22 9.38 -6.98
N ILE A 24 -13.14 10.37 -6.09
CA ILE A 24 -14.34 10.99 -5.53
C ILE A 24 -14.74 12.17 -6.44
N GLN A 25 -15.88 12.03 -7.13
CA GLN A 25 -16.41 12.98 -8.11
C GLN A 25 -16.58 14.42 -7.60
N SER A 26 -16.59 14.65 -6.29
CA SER A 26 -16.96 15.93 -5.72
C SER A 26 -15.91 17.03 -5.86
N ASN A 27 -14.65 16.72 -6.20
CA ASN A 27 -13.60 17.74 -6.37
C ASN A 27 -12.33 17.35 -7.19
N ASN A 28 -12.26 16.18 -7.86
CA ASN A 28 -11.08 15.70 -8.64
C ASN A 28 -9.70 15.74 -7.94
N GLU A 29 -9.65 16.06 -6.64
CA GLU A 29 -8.41 16.22 -5.87
C GLU A 29 -8.24 15.16 -4.80
N MET A 30 -9.23 14.30 -4.61
CA MET A 30 -9.26 13.29 -3.55
C MET A 30 -9.48 11.90 -4.14
N ILE A 31 -8.71 10.93 -3.65
CA ILE A 31 -8.87 9.52 -3.95
C ILE A 31 -9.27 8.75 -2.71
N ASN A 32 -10.26 7.87 -2.84
CA ASN A 32 -10.61 6.89 -1.82
C ASN A 32 -9.83 5.61 -2.09
N LEU A 33 -9.06 5.14 -1.11
CA LEU A 33 -8.24 3.95 -1.22
C LEU A 33 -8.69 2.92 -0.19
N SER A 34 -8.74 1.66 -0.61
CA SER A 34 -8.93 0.52 0.29
C SER A 34 -7.97 -0.61 -0.06
N PHE A 35 -7.46 -1.25 0.99
CA PHE A 35 -6.43 -2.26 0.89
C PHE A 35 -6.83 -3.50 1.68
N LYS A 36 -6.50 -4.66 1.13
CA LYS A 36 -6.42 -5.92 1.88
C LYS A 36 -5.21 -6.69 1.42
N ALA A 37 -4.64 -7.52 2.28
CA ALA A 37 -3.61 -8.46 1.92
C ALA A 37 -4.08 -9.89 2.20
N GLU A 38 -3.47 -10.83 1.51
CA GLU A 38 -3.74 -12.26 1.65
C GLU A 38 -2.41 -13.02 1.69
N LYS A 39 -2.34 -14.02 2.59
CA LYS A 39 -1.19 -14.93 2.75
C LYS A 39 0.13 -14.20 2.97
N LEU A 40 0.14 -13.16 3.82
CA LEU A 40 1.38 -12.48 4.21
C LEU A 40 2.40 -13.47 4.79
N ASP A 41 3.67 -13.20 4.53
CA ASP A 41 4.77 -13.99 5.07
C ASP A 41 4.90 -13.71 6.57
N LYS A 42 5.00 -14.78 7.37
CA LYS A 42 5.16 -14.68 8.82
C LYS A 42 6.61 -14.30 9.13
N LYS A 43 6.82 -13.19 9.83
CA LYS A 43 8.16 -12.76 10.30
C LYS A 43 8.44 -13.21 11.74
N ASP A 44 7.44 -13.18 12.63
CA ASP A 44 7.61 -13.59 14.03
C ASP A 44 7.79 -15.10 14.26
N PHE A 45 8.72 -15.51 15.12
CA PHE A 45 8.90 -16.91 15.51
C PHE A 45 7.74 -17.47 16.38
N LEU A 46 7.06 -16.62 17.17
CA LEU A 46 5.99 -17.02 18.11
C LEU A 46 4.72 -16.15 17.96
N GLY A 47 4.19 -16.04 16.75
CA GLY A 47 2.96 -15.29 16.49
C GLY A 47 2.47 -15.39 15.05
N LYS A 48 1.50 -14.57 14.67
CA LYS A 48 1.35 -14.10 13.28
C LYS A 48 1.70 -12.62 13.30
N SER A 49 2.04 -12.08 12.14
CA SER A 49 2.34 -10.66 11.98
C SER A 49 1.20 -9.73 12.41
N ASP A 50 1.60 -8.52 12.77
CA ASP A 50 0.81 -7.33 13.06
C ASP A 50 0.94 -6.29 11.92
N PRO A 51 0.42 -6.57 10.70
CA PRO A 51 0.75 -5.79 9.52
C PRO A 51 0.13 -4.38 9.47
N PHE A 52 0.91 -3.42 8.96
CA PHE A 52 0.45 -2.10 8.52
C PHE A 52 1.09 -1.71 7.19
N LEU A 53 0.45 -0.76 6.48
CA LEU A 53 0.98 -0.20 5.23
C LEU A 53 1.55 1.19 5.45
N GLU A 54 2.70 1.45 4.85
CA GLU A 54 3.22 2.79 4.61
C GLU A 54 3.11 3.13 3.13
N ILE A 55 2.42 4.21 2.81
CA ILE A 55 2.36 4.78 1.46
C ILE A 55 3.33 5.94 1.40
N SER A 56 4.23 5.90 0.42
CA SER A 56 5.23 6.91 0.17
C SER A 56 5.15 7.45 -1.26
N ARG A 57 5.45 8.73 -1.43
CA ARG A 57 5.62 9.36 -2.75
C ARG A 57 7.11 9.53 -3.06
N LEU A 58 7.46 9.63 -4.34
CA LEU A 58 8.80 10.03 -4.74
C LEU A 58 8.96 11.57 -4.67
N GLY A 59 9.85 12.04 -3.81
CA GLY A 59 10.21 13.45 -3.65
C GLY A 59 11.01 14.00 -4.83
N ARG A 60 11.18 15.33 -4.88
CA ARG A 60 11.96 16.01 -5.94
C ARG A 60 13.46 15.73 -5.84
N ASP A 61 13.91 15.35 -4.65
CA ASP A 61 15.25 14.87 -4.31
C ASP A 61 15.44 13.38 -4.63
N ASN A 62 14.47 12.74 -5.30
CA ASN A 62 14.42 11.31 -5.56
C ASN A 62 14.41 10.44 -4.28
N GLN A 63 14.00 10.99 -3.14
CA GLN A 63 13.82 10.23 -1.91
C GLN A 63 12.35 9.87 -1.67
N TRP A 64 12.11 8.70 -1.09
CA TRP A 64 10.76 8.30 -0.70
C TRP A 64 10.31 9.08 0.54
N GLN A 65 9.14 9.71 0.43
CA GLN A 65 8.55 10.49 1.52
C GLN A 65 7.23 9.84 1.95
N PRO A 66 7.10 9.40 3.21
CA PRO A 66 5.86 8.87 3.73
C PRO A 66 4.75 9.91 3.67
N VAL A 67 3.58 9.51 3.17
CA VAL A 67 2.39 10.38 3.05
C VAL A 67 1.20 9.84 3.81
N HIS A 68 1.17 8.54 4.09
CA HIS A 68 0.11 7.92 4.89
C HIS A 68 0.59 6.61 5.50
N ARG A 69 0.07 6.28 6.69
CA ARG A 69 0.19 4.97 7.32
C ARG A 69 -1.19 4.49 7.74
N THR A 70 -1.49 3.22 7.49
CA THR A 70 -2.75 2.61 7.94
C THR A 70 -2.69 2.25 9.42
N GLU A 71 -3.81 1.80 9.98
CA GLU A 71 -3.79 1.14 11.28
C GLU A 71 -3.00 -0.18 11.23
N VAL A 72 -2.45 -0.56 12.39
CA VAL A 72 -1.88 -1.90 12.62
C VAL A 72 -3.00 -2.92 12.76
N ARG A 73 -2.90 -4.05 12.05
CA ARG A 73 -3.86 -5.16 12.16
C ARG A 73 -3.20 -6.32 12.87
N LYS A 74 -3.57 -6.53 14.14
CA LYS A 74 -2.91 -7.53 14.98
C LYS A 74 -3.20 -8.97 14.57
N ASN A 75 -2.18 -9.83 14.66
CA ASN A 75 -2.20 -11.28 14.57
C ASN A 75 -2.95 -11.82 13.34
N THR A 76 -2.60 -11.31 12.15
CA THR A 76 -3.24 -11.71 10.90
C THR A 76 -2.29 -11.73 9.70
N LEU A 77 -2.41 -12.76 8.88
CA LEU A 77 -1.75 -12.84 7.57
C LEU A 77 -2.70 -12.43 6.42
N ASN A 78 -3.93 -12.03 6.74
CA ASN A 78 -4.93 -11.59 5.77
C ASN A 78 -5.62 -10.29 6.24
N PRO A 79 -4.87 -9.20 6.47
CA PRO A 79 -5.43 -7.95 6.96
C PRO A 79 -6.37 -7.31 5.93
N THR A 80 -7.42 -6.66 6.44
CA THR A 80 -8.18 -5.66 5.70
C THR A 80 -8.08 -4.36 6.48
N TRP A 81 -7.54 -3.32 5.85
CA TRP A 81 -7.39 -2.01 6.48
C TRP A 81 -8.61 -1.13 6.22
N LYS A 82 -8.85 -0.15 7.08
CA LYS A 82 -9.95 0.80 6.91
C LYS A 82 -9.71 1.62 5.64
N PRO A 83 -10.75 1.85 4.81
CA PRO A 83 -10.64 2.78 3.70
C PRO A 83 -10.29 4.18 4.19
N PHE A 84 -9.50 4.91 3.41
CA PHE A 84 -9.09 6.26 3.73
C PHE A 84 -9.05 7.12 2.47
N LYS A 85 -9.12 8.44 2.67
CA LYS A 85 -9.06 9.42 1.59
C LYS A 85 -7.72 10.15 1.63
N LEU A 86 -7.10 10.34 0.47
CA LEU A 86 -5.90 11.15 0.32
C LEU A 86 -6.08 12.21 -0.75
N ASN A 87 -5.46 13.36 -0.53
CA ASN A 87 -5.34 14.40 -1.55
C ASN A 87 -4.29 13.98 -2.60
N LEU A 88 -4.60 14.18 -3.88
CA LEU A 88 -3.71 13.84 -5.00
C LEU A 88 -2.41 14.66 -5.01
N ASN A 89 -2.43 15.89 -4.50
CA ASN A 89 -1.23 16.68 -4.30
C ASN A 89 -0.31 16.04 -3.24
N THR A 90 -0.91 15.56 -2.15
CA THR A 90 -0.18 14.83 -1.11
C THR A 90 0.38 13.52 -1.66
N LEU A 91 -0.45 12.73 -2.35
CA LEU A 91 -0.08 11.39 -2.83
C LEU A 91 0.96 11.42 -3.95
N CYS A 92 0.84 12.34 -4.91
CA CYS A 92 1.66 12.34 -6.11
C CYS A 92 1.90 13.72 -6.73
N PHE A 93 1.75 14.82 -5.98
CA PHE A 93 1.85 16.20 -6.50
C PHE A 93 0.93 16.48 -7.69
N ASN A 94 -0.27 15.86 -7.71
CA ASN A 94 -1.18 15.91 -8.86
C ASN A 94 -0.53 15.43 -10.18
N GLN A 95 0.53 14.62 -10.12
CA GLN A 95 1.20 14.03 -11.27
C GLN A 95 0.83 12.54 -11.37
N PRO A 96 -0.09 12.14 -12.27
CA PRO A 96 -0.63 10.78 -12.27
C PRO A 96 0.37 9.68 -12.61
N LYS A 97 1.53 10.04 -13.15
CA LYS A 97 2.62 9.13 -13.53
C LYS A 97 3.74 9.06 -12.48
N LEU A 98 3.69 9.91 -11.45
CA LEU A 98 4.68 9.87 -10.38
C LEU A 98 4.53 8.55 -9.62
N GLN A 99 5.67 7.96 -9.27
CA GLN A 99 5.69 6.69 -8.56
C GLN A 99 5.19 6.84 -7.12
N ILE A 100 4.38 5.88 -6.71
CA ILE A 100 3.85 5.70 -5.36
C ILE A 100 4.35 4.35 -4.87
N LYS A 101 5.06 4.33 -3.75
CA LYS A 101 5.54 3.12 -3.11
C LYS A 101 4.60 2.73 -1.98
N ILE A 102 4.30 1.44 -1.89
CA ILE A 102 3.45 0.86 -0.85
C ILE A 102 4.25 -0.27 -0.23
N ASP A 103 4.68 -0.06 1.00
CA ASP A 103 5.43 -1.02 1.79
C ASP A 103 4.55 -1.57 2.91
N CYS A 104 4.60 -2.89 3.11
CA CYS A 104 3.90 -3.60 4.17
C CYS A 104 4.93 -4.02 5.22
N TYR A 105 4.69 -3.60 6.46
CA TYR A 105 5.57 -3.86 7.60
C TYR A 105 4.85 -4.70 8.64
N ASP A 106 5.61 -5.47 9.40
CA ASP A 106 5.21 -6.11 10.65
C ASP A 106 5.47 -5.12 11.80
N HIS A 107 4.48 -4.88 12.66
CA HIS A 107 4.65 -3.94 13.77
C HIS A 107 5.35 -4.61 14.96
N ASP A 108 6.56 -4.16 15.24
CA ASP A 108 7.25 -4.43 16.52
C ASP A 108 7.11 -3.28 17.53
N ASP A 109 6.87 -3.60 18.79
CA ASP A 109 6.66 -2.62 19.87
C ASP A 109 7.93 -1.82 20.23
N ASP A 110 9.11 -2.30 19.85
CA ASP A 110 10.38 -1.59 20.03
C ASP A 110 10.69 -0.56 18.92
N GLY A 111 9.81 -0.49 17.89
CA GLY A 111 9.93 0.40 16.75
C GLY A 111 10.80 -0.13 15.61
N SER A 112 11.36 -1.33 15.71
CA SER A 112 12.18 -1.97 14.68
C SER A 112 11.36 -2.77 13.66
N HIS A 113 10.27 -2.18 13.18
CA HIS A 113 9.28 -2.82 12.30
C HIS A 113 9.91 -3.56 11.10
N ASP A 114 9.64 -4.85 11.00
CA ASP A 114 10.15 -5.72 9.93
C ASP A 114 9.43 -5.50 8.59
N LEU A 115 10.19 -5.34 7.50
CA LEU A 115 9.59 -5.27 6.16
C LEU A 115 9.10 -6.66 5.73
N ILE A 116 7.79 -6.78 5.47
CA ILE A 116 7.18 -7.98 4.87
C ILE A 116 7.43 -7.96 3.35
N GLY A 117 7.17 -6.81 2.72
CA GLY A 117 7.42 -6.59 1.30
C GLY A 117 6.73 -5.34 0.79
N GLY A 118 6.99 -4.97 -0.45
CA GLY A 118 6.37 -3.78 -1.04
C GLY A 118 6.26 -3.86 -2.56
N PHE A 119 5.60 -2.86 -3.13
CA PHE A 119 5.56 -2.65 -4.57
C PHE A 119 5.42 -1.16 -4.88
N THR A 120 5.73 -0.81 -6.12
CA THR A 120 5.53 0.53 -6.66
C THR A 120 4.38 0.52 -7.67
N THR A 121 3.61 1.60 -7.69
CA THR A 121 2.55 1.83 -8.67
C THR A 121 2.45 3.31 -9.01
N THR A 122 1.44 3.71 -9.79
CA THR A 122 1.12 5.10 -10.09
C THR A 122 -0.38 5.33 -9.97
N LEU A 123 -0.80 6.58 -9.80
CA LEU A 123 -2.23 6.92 -9.82
C LEU A 123 -2.91 6.43 -11.12
N THR A 124 -2.22 6.55 -12.25
CA THR A 124 -2.72 6.07 -13.54
C THR A 124 -3.03 4.58 -13.53
N GLU A 125 -2.17 3.75 -12.92
CA GLU A 125 -2.39 2.31 -12.81
C GLU A 125 -3.53 1.96 -11.84
N LEU A 126 -3.61 2.68 -10.71
CA LEU A 126 -4.65 2.51 -9.70
C LEU A 126 -6.04 2.77 -10.30
N LEU A 127 -6.21 3.88 -11.02
CA LEU A 127 -7.48 4.27 -11.64
C LEU A 127 -7.86 3.37 -12.84
N LYS A 128 -6.89 2.94 -13.65
CA LYS A 128 -7.15 1.98 -14.74
C LYS A 128 -7.71 0.66 -14.21
N ALA A 129 -7.18 0.18 -13.09
CA ALA A 129 -7.63 -1.05 -12.48
C ALA A 129 -9.06 -0.98 -11.91
N GLU A 130 -9.53 0.22 -11.55
CA GLU A 130 -10.92 0.46 -11.15
C GLU A 130 -11.85 0.36 -12.36
N THR A 131 -11.49 1.01 -13.47
CA THR A 131 -12.34 1.05 -14.68
C THR A 131 -12.50 -0.32 -15.33
N SER A 132 -11.49 -1.19 -15.22
CA SER A 132 -11.59 -2.59 -15.68
C SER A 132 -12.52 -3.47 -14.84
N GLN A 133 -12.89 -3.07 -13.62
CA GLN A 133 -13.85 -3.80 -12.77
C GLN A 133 -15.30 -3.33 -12.96
N LYS A 134 -15.52 -2.25 -13.72
CA LYS A 134 -16.85 -1.69 -14.04
C LYS A 134 -17.36 -2.08 -15.44
N ARG A 135 -16.70 -3.03 -16.12
CA ARG A 135 -17.12 -3.59 -17.41
C ARG A 135 -17.56 -5.03 -17.27
#